data_AF-A0A7L4R6H3-F1
#
_entry.id   AF-A0A7L4R6H3-F1
#
_cell.length_a   1.000
_cell.length_b   1.000
_cell.length_c   1.000
_cell.angle_alpha   90.00
_cell.angle_beta   90.00
_cell.angle_gamma   90.00
#
_symmetry.space_group_name_H-M   'P 1'
#
loop_
_entity.id
_entity.type
_entity.pdbx_description
1 polymer ?
#
loop_
_entity_poly.entity_id
_entity_poly.type
_entity_poly.pdbx_seq_one_letter_code
_entity_poly.pdbx_strand_id
1 'polypeptide(L)'
;MRGIVFALVLGLLISGCTLLGGPEQCGSERAYMCGSDGNTYTNACYARQANVSVAYEGMCAQQNTTNTQCVDSDNGKNALEAGYITKGETRQNDSCASTTAVFEYYCTDNEIQSERVSCPEGTECSGGMCASPVCMDSDGGQAADVLGTTARGTERYTDDCSDANTVKEYYCSESGIANILLACGSGRACVDGACAAVACTDSDGGMNILERGTLREGGGVYVDYCSGTSSVKEYYCSGGTMVQTVANCGEEFYCSDGRCLEYTCRDTDSGRDEDEYGTVSKGSDEWEDDCYDSDTVKEYYCDGNTISDTRINCGSSEMCSGGECIRETCTDTDGGNVRGIFGTTTAGASSSPDACADLYTLKEYFCSGSSVAEATVNCFSAYHEYCYSNVCSPVHCEDSDGGEDEHTYGTVRVYTDNGYSRLETDSCSGSYAVKERFCNREGEGSFTTIECASGEVCSSGRCIEDTCADSDGGRNYIVPGTTTKGTTTRTDSCDPMDSYDLYEYYCSGNEIQYEIRYCPDECVENASGVGYCNPL
;
A
#
# COMPACT_ATOMS: atom_id res chain seq x y z
N MET A 1 4.73 -14.37 -63.06
CA MET A 1 5.38 -13.49 -64.06
C MET A 1 6.51 -14.26 -64.72
N ARG A 2 6.69 -14.04 -66.02
CA ARG A 2 7.54 -14.81 -66.94
C ARG A 2 9.04 -14.53 -66.74
N GLY A 3 9.87 -15.55 -66.97
CA GLY A 3 10.98 -15.48 -67.93
C GLY A 3 12.42 -15.43 -67.39
N ILE A 4 13.31 -16.06 -68.19
CA ILE A 4 14.79 -16.02 -68.31
C ILE A 4 15.33 -17.47 -68.19
N VAL A 5 15.41 -18.28 -69.24
CA VAL A 5 16.38 -18.35 -70.37
C VAL A 5 17.84 -18.53 -69.93
N PHE A 6 18.41 -19.73 -70.15
CA PHE A 6 19.76 -19.90 -70.72
C PHE A 6 19.93 -21.25 -71.45
N ALA A 7 20.60 -21.17 -72.59
CA ALA A 7 20.82 -22.16 -73.66
C ALA A 7 21.73 -23.35 -73.26
N LEU A 8 21.47 -24.60 -73.68
CA LEU A 8 21.77 -25.25 -74.98
C LEU A 8 23.27 -25.61 -75.17
N VAL A 9 23.59 -26.91 -75.07
CA VAL A 9 24.75 -27.54 -75.74
C VAL A 9 24.30 -28.84 -76.40
N LEU A 10 24.69 -28.99 -77.66
CA LEU A 10 24.29 -29.97 -78.67
C LEU A 10 25.55 -30.75 -79.14
N GLY A 11 25.42 -32.03 -79.51
CA GLY A 11 26.41 -32.78 -80.31
C GLY A 11 26.55 -34.26 -79.88
N LEU A 12 25.80 -35.27 -80.38
CA LEU A 12 25.74 -35.95 -81.70
C LEU A 12 27.00 -36.73 -82.13
N LEU A 13 26.81 -38.03 -82.48
CA LEU A 13 27.39 -38.87 -83.58
C LEU A 13 27.50 -40.36 -83.14
N ILE A 14 26.62 -41.29 -83.52
CA ILE A 14 26.45 -42.08 -84.77
C ILE A 14 27.61 -43.05 -85.13
N SER A 15 27.32 -44.36 -85.06
CA SER A 15 27.75 -45.45 -85.96
C SER A 15 27.00 -46.72 -85.53
N GLY A 16 26.19 -47.46 -86.29
CA GLY A 16 26.14 -47.67 -87.74
C GLY A 16 26.80 -49.00 -88.08
N CYS A 17 26.05 -50.12 -88.09
CA CYS A 17 26.30 -51.26 -89.00
C CYS A 17 25.20 -52.35 -88.89
N THR A 18 24.44 -52.54 -89.96
CA THR A 18 23.73 -53.79 -90.29
C THR A 18 24.47 -54.44 -91.45
N LEU A 19 24.71 -55.75 -91.42
CA LEU A 19 24.62 -56.69 -92.56
C LEU A 19 25.00 -58.14 -92.13
N LEU A 20 24.04 -59.05 -92.31
CA LEU A 20 24.14 -60.42 -92.84
C LEU A 20 25.04 -61.47 -92.14
N GLY A 21 24.39 -62.45 -91.50
CA GLY A 21 24.92 -63.80 -91.26
C GLY A 21 23.85 -64.84 -91.58
N GLY A 22 24.12 -65.74 -92.54
CA GLY A 22 23.27 -66.91 -92.82
C GLY A 22 23.35 -67.95 -91.68
N PRO A 23 22.44 -68.94 -91.62
CA PRO A 23 22.37 -69.86 -90.48
C PRO A 23 23.59 -70.79 -90.44
N GLU A 24 24.44 -70.62 -89.43
CA GLU A 24 25.38 -71.66 -88.98
C GLU A 24 24.58 -72.93 -88.66
N GLN A 25 24.87 -74.02 -89.37
CA GLN A 25 24.35 -75.32 -88.95
C GLN A 25 25.07 -75.77 -87.68
N CYS A 26 24.30 -76.07 -86.63
CA CYS A 26 24.86 -76.64 -85.40
C CYS A 26 25.47 -78.02 -85.66
N GLY A 27 26.67 -78.24 -85.14
CA GLY A 27 27.34 -79.53 -85.25
C GLY A 27 26.64 -80.62 -84.44
N SER A 28 27.01 -81.88 -84.71
CA SER A 28 26.42 -83.06 -84.05
C SER A 28 27.08 -83.42 -82.71
N GLU A 29 27.92 -82.55 -82.16
CA GLU A 29 28.54 -82.74 -80.85
C GLU A 29 27.50 -82.78 -79.73
N ARG A 30 27.64 -83.76 -78.84
CA ARG A 30 26.84 -83.87 -77.63
C ARG A 30 27.63 -83.30 -76.46
N ALA A 31 27.35 -82.05 -76.11
CA ALA A 31 27.89 -81.34 -74.97
C ALA A 31 26.72 -80.65 -74.28
N TYR A 32 25.94 -81.42 -73.52
CA TYR A 32 24.65 -80.97 -73.01
C TYR A 32 24.74 -79.64 -72.25
N MET A 33 23.76 -78.77 -72.44
CA MET A 33 23.68 -77.44 -71.80
C MET A 33 22.30 -77.26 -71.17
N CYS A 34 22.26 -76.73 -69.95
CA CYS A 34 21.01 -76.33 -69.33
C CYS A 34 20.64 -74.92 -69.79
N GLY A 35 19.49 -74.76 -70.41
CA GLY A 35 18.96 -73.46 -70.81
C GLY A 35 18.44 -72.66 -69.62
N SER A 36 18.40 -71.33 -69.74
CA SER A 36 17.75 -70.45 -68.78
C SER A 36 16.24 -70.69 -68.65
N ASP A 37 15.66 -71.43 -69.59
CA ASP A 37 14.28 -71.93 -69.56
C ASP A 37 14.10 -73.24 -68.77
N GLY A 38 15.17 -73.80 -68.20
CA GLY A 38 15.15 -75.05 -67.45
C GLY A 38 15.13 -76.31 -68.32
N ASN A 39 15.26 -76.21 -69.65
CA ASN A 39 15.34 -77.35 -70.56
C ASN A 39 16.79 -77.73 -70.90
N THR A 40 17.04 -79.02 -71.11
CA THR A 40 18.36 -79.51 -71.52
C THR A 40 18.50 -79.50 -73.04
N TYR A 41 19.53 -78.82 -73.55
CA TYR A 41 19.88 -78.74 -74.97
C TYR A 41 21.10 -79.61 -75.29
N THR A 42 21.16 -80.17 -76.50
CA THR A 42 22.23 -81.09 -76.93
C THR A 42 23.62 -80.44 -76.94
N ASN A 43 23.69 -79.16 -77.29
CA ASN A 43 24.87 -78.31 -77.18
C ASN A 43 24.48 -76.83 -77.15
N ALA A 44 25.45 -75.95 -76.89
CA ALA A 44 25.24 -74.50 -76.80
C ALA A 44 24.76 -73.88 -78.12
N CYS A 45 25.02 -74.51 -79.27
CA CYS A 45 24.49 -74.05 -80.55
C CYS A 45 22.97 -74.26 -80.63
N TYR A 46 22.48 -75.46 -80.25
CA TYR A 46 21.03 -75.71 -80.21
C TYR A 46 20.29 -74.82 -79.20
N ALA A 47 20.90 -74.48 -78.06
CA ALA A 47 20.34 -73.51 -77.13
C ALA A 47 20.19 -72.12 -77.77
N ARG A 48 21.23 -71.63 -78.46
CA ARG A 48 21.20 -70.34 -79.18
C ARG A 48 20.21 -70.34 -80.34
N GLN A 49 20.08 -71.44 -81.09
CA GLN A 49 19.09 -71.57 -82.17
C GLN A 49 17.65 -71.53 -81.65
N ALA A 50 17.42 -72.01 -80.41
CA ALA A 50 16.15 -71.86 -79.69
C ALA A 50 15.98 -70.48 -79.03
N ASN A 51 16.94 -69.57 -79.19
CA ASN A 51 16.98 -68.25 -78.56
C ASN A 51 17.00 -68.30 -77.02
N VAL A 52 17.55 -69.39 -76.47
CA VAL A 52 17.70 -69.62 -75.04
C VAL A 52 19.17 -69.47 -74.65
N SER A 53 19.44 -68.62 -73.67
CA SER A 53 20.78 -68.50 -73.10
C SER A 53 21.13 -69.74 -72.27
N VAL A 54 22.37 -70.21 -72.38
CA VAL A 54 22.86 -71.31 -71.52
C VAL A 54 23.02 -70.78 -70.10
N ALA A 55 22.35 -71.42 -69.14
CA ALA A 55 22.51 -71.15 -67.71
C ALA A 55 23.81 -71.77 -67.19
N TYR A 56 24.04 -73.05 -67.48
CA TYR A 56 25.28 -73.76 -67.13
C TYR A 56 25.52 -74.98 -68.04
N GLU A 57 26.76 -75.45 -68.06
CA GLU A 57 27.18 -76.65 -68.77
C GLU A 57 26.72 -77.92 -68.04
N GLY A 58 26.09 -78.86 -68.76
CA GLY A 58 25.46 -80.06 -68.23
C GLY A 58 23.94 -80.14 -68.51
N MET A 59 23.32 -81.28 -68.19
CA MET A 59 21.86 -81.39 -68.24
C MET A 59 21.24 -80.59 -67.09
N CYS A 60 20.05 -80.00 -67.29
CA CYS A 60 19.35 -79.34 -66.19
C CYS A 60 19.05 -80.34 -65.08
N ALA A 61 19.47 -80.02 -63.85
CA ALA A 61 19.11 -80.79 -62.68
C ALA A 61 17.58 -80.74 -62.51
N GLN A 62 16.90 -81.88 -62.70
CA GLN A 62 15.51 -82.00 -62.26
C GLN A 62 15.50 -81.90 -60.73
N GLN A 63 14.90 -80.81 -60.24
CA GLN A 63 14.71 -80.52 -58.82
C GLN A 63 13.86 -81.62 -58.18
N ASN A 64 14.48 -82.45 -57.34
CA ASN A 64 13.73 -83.26 -56.39
C ASN A 64 14.54 -83.49 -55.12
N THR A 65 14.49 -82.49 -54.23
CA THR A 65 14.74 -82.69 -52.80
C THR A 65 13.76 -81.84 -52.01
N THR A 66 12.57 -82.37 -51.74
CA THR A 66 11.77 -81.91 -50.60
C THR A 66 12.58 -82.20 -49.34
N ASN A 67 13.26 -81.20 -48.78
CA ASN A 67 13.82 -81.33 -47.44
C ASN A 67 12.65 -81.33 -46.46
N THR A 68 12.20 -82.53 -46.08
CA THR A 68 11.14 -82.78 -45.09
C THR A 68 11.64 -82.61 -43.65
N GLN A 69 12.89 -82.18 -43.46
CA GLN A 69 13.43 -81.90 -42.14
C GLN A 69 13.04 -80.50 -41.66
N CYS A 70 12.61 -80.42 -40.41
CA CYS A 70 12.39 -79.19 -39.67
C CYS A 70 13.76 -78.65 -39.24
N VAL A 71 14.09 -77.44 -39.67
CA VAL A 71 15.28 -76.71 -39.25
C VAL A 71 14.83 -75.51 -38.45
N ASP A 72 15.44 -75.35 -37.29
CA ASP A 72 15.20 -74.27 -36.33
C ASP A 72 16.45 -73.38 -36.27
N SER A 73 16.30 -72.06 -36.40
CA SER A 73 17.45 -71.16 -36.58
C SER A 73 18.10 -70.70 -35.27
N ASP A 74 17.35 -70.68 -34.17
CA ASP A 74 17.82 -70.24 -32.83
C ASP A 74 17.95 -71.42 -31.84
N ASN A 75 17.81 -72.64 -32.37
CA ASN A 75 18.13 -73.89 -31.71
C ASN A 75 17.19 -74.24 -30.52
N GLY A 76 15.89 -73.98 -30.66
CA GLY A 76 14.87 -74.49 -29.76
C GLY A 76 13.96 -73.38 -29.25
N LYS A 77 13.59 -73.41 -27.97
CA LYS A 77 12.76 -72.35 -27.37
C LYS A 77 13.63 -71.21 -26.84
N ASN A 78 14.18 -70.37 -27.71
CA ASN A 78 15.04 -69.25 -27.36
C ASN A 78 14.41 -67.87 -27.64
N ALA A 79 13.49 -67.46 -26.77
CA ALA A 79 12.84 -66.14 -26.85
C ALA A 79 13.78 -64.93 -26.68
N LEU A 80 15.10 -65.10 -26.47
CA LEU A 80 16.09 -64.02 -26.38
C LEU A 80 16.83 -63.77 -27.70
N GLU A 81 16.55 -64.55 -28.74
CA GLU A 81 17.13 -64.41 -30.06
C GLU A 81 15.99 -64.47 -31.09
N ALA A 82 16.05 -63.69 -32.16
CA ALA A 82 15.00 -63.73 -33.17
C ALA A 82 15.26 -64.91 -34.12
N GLY A 83 14.37 -65.90 -34.10
CA GLY A 83 14.49 -67.11 -34.88
C GLY A 83 13.38 -67.32 -35.93
N TYR A 84 13.50 -68.45 -36.60
CA TYR A 84 12.54 -68.97 -37.57
C TYR A 84 12.73 -70.48 -37.76
N ILE A 85 11.63 -71.15 -38.09
CA ILE A 85 11.63 -72.54 -38.52
C ILE A 85 11.45 -72.67 -40.04
N THR A 86 11.97 -73.76 -40.60
CA THR A 86 11.66 -74.21 -41.98
C THR A 86 11.37 -75.70 -42.03
N LYS A 87 10.30 -76.13 -42.71
CA LYS A 87 10.01 -77.56 -42.99
C LYS A 87 9.29 -77.68 -44.33
N GLY A 88 9.92 -78.32 -45.32
CA GLY A 88 9.41 -78.31 -46.70
C GLY A 88 9.33 -76.88 -47.24
N GLU A 89 8.13 -76.45 -47.67
CA GLU A 89 7.87 -75.07 -48.12
C GLU A 89 7.44 -74.13 -46.98
N THR A 90 7.21 -74.65 -45.77
CA THR A 90 6.73 -73.85 -44.63
C THR A 90 7.90 -73.12 -43.99
N ARG A 91 7.75 -71.80 -43.81
CA ARG A 91 8.64 -70.95 -43.02
C ARG A 91 7.81 -70.13 -42.04
N GLN A 92 8.19 -70.14 -40.76
CA GLN A 92 7.56 -69.32 -39.74
C GLN A 92 8.63 -68.63 -38.92
N ASN A 93 8.43 -67.34 -38.61
CA ASN A 93 9.33 -66.58 -37.76
C ASN A 93 8.74 -66.49 -36.36
N ASP A 94 9.60 -66.34 -35.36
CA ASP A 94 9.15 -65.88 -34.07
C ASP A 94 8.51 -64.50 -34.20
N SER A 95 7.51 -64.28 -33.37
CA SER A 95 6.65 -63.11 -33.50
C SER A 95 6.21 -62.63 -32.14
N CYS A 96 5.95 -61.34 -32.00
CA CYS A 96 5.45 -60.83 -30.74
C CYS A 96 4.00 -61.23 -30.54
N ALA A 97 3.74 -62.06 -29.53
CA ALA A 97 2.41 -62.38 -29.06
C ALA A 97 1.76 -61.18 -28.35
N SER A 98 2.58 -60.39 -27.67
CA SER A 98 2.25 -59.13 -27.00
C SER A 98 3.54 -58.37 -26.67
N THR A 99 3.47 -57.18 -26.08
CA THR A 99 4.66 -56.45 -25.62
C THR A 99 5.50 -57.21 -24.59
N THR A 100 4.93 -58.17 -23.84
CA THR A 100 5.66 -58.94 -22.81
C THR A 100 5.79 -60.43 -23.13
N ALA A 101 5.52 -60.84 -24.37
CA ALA A 101 5.62 -62.26 -24.74
C ALA A 101 5.89 -62.47 -26.23
N VAL A 102 6.71 -63.48 -26.52
CA VAL A 102 7.05 -63.97 -27.85
C VAL A 102 6.23 -65.23 -28.14
N PHE A 103 5.68 -65.34 -29.34
CA PHE A 103 5.29 -66.62 -29.94
C PHE A 103 6.53 -67.23 -30.59
N GLU A 104 7.04 -68.25 -29.93
CA GLU A 104 8.24 -68.97 -30.28
C GLU A 104 7.88 -70.19 -31.14
N TYR A 105 8.49 -70.32 -32.32
CA TYR A 105 8.37 -71.48 -33.19
C TYR A 105 9.66 -72.28 -33.15
N TYR A 106 9.55 -73.57 -32.87
CA TYR A 106 10.73 -74.42 -32.71
C TYR A 106 10.46 -75.84 -33.23
N CYS A 107 11.53 -76.59 -33.51
CA CYS A 107 11.43 -77.95 -34.00
C CYS A 107 11.55 -78.98 -32.85
N THR A 108 10.64 -79.95 -32.78
CA THR A 108 10.77 -81.11 -31.87
C THR A 108 10.30 -82.37 -32.59
N ASP A 109 11.09 -83.46 -32.52
CA ASP A 109 10.83 -84.72 -33.25
C ASP A 109 10.50 -84.51 -34.74
N ASN A 110 11.21 -83.56 -35.36
CA ASN A 110 11.02 -83.14 -36.75
C ASN A 110 9.64 -82.51 -37.06
N GLU A 111 8.84 -82.16 -36.06
CA GLU A 111 7.57 -81.43 -36.20
C GLU A 111 7.70 -79.97 -35.73
N ILE A 112 6.95 -79.08 -36.38
CA ILE A 112 6.88 -77.67 -35.99
C ILE A 112 6.02 -77.55 -34.74
N GLN A 113 6.56 -76.92 -33.70
CA GLN A 113 5.86 -76.57 -32.48
C GLN A 113 5.78 -75.05 -32.34
N SER A 114 4.87 -74.57 -31.50
CA SER A 114 4.79 -73.15 -31.14
C SER A 114 4.37 -72.98 -29.67
N GLU A 115 4.97 -72.02 -28.97
CA GLU A 115 4.62 -71.70 -27.58
C GLU A 115 4.64 -70.19 -27.32
N ARG A 116 3.82 -69.71 -26.37
CA ARG A 116 3.88 -68.33 -25.91
C ARG A 116 4.83 -68.23 -24.71
N VAL A 117 6.00 -67.64 -24.93
CA VAL A 117 7.03 -67.45 -23.92
C VAL A 117 6.97 -66.02 -23.38
N SER A 118 6.87 -65.86 -22.06
CA SER A 118 6.92 -64.54 -21.41
C SER A 118 8.33 -63.98 -21.42
N CYS A 119 8.47 -62.70 -21.76
CA CYS A 119 9.76 -62.03 -21.71
C CYS A 119 10.26 -61.88 -20.27
N PRO A 120 11.57 -62.09 -20.02
CA PRO A 120 12.17 -61.83 -18.72
C PRO A 120 11.93 -60.40 -18.23
N GLU A 121 11.95 -60.22 -16.91
CA GLU A 121 11.80 -58.91 -16.29
C GLU A 121 12.82 -57.90 -16.85
N GLY A 122 12.33 -56.72 -17.27
CA GLY A 122 13.14 -55.67 -17.89
C GLY A 122 13.34 -55.79 -19.41
N THR A 123 12.70 -56.76 -20.07
CA THR A 123 12.70 -56.90 -21.55
C THR A 123 11.29 -56.85 -22.11
N GLU A 124 11.16 -56.40 -23.35
CA GLU A 124 9.91 -56.38 -24.12
C GLU A 124 10.08 -57.11 -25.45
N CYS A 125 8.99 -57.64 -25.99
CA CYS A 125 9.06 -58.27 -27.29
C CYS A 125 9.22 -57.21 -28.39
N SER A 126 10.31 -57.29 -29.13
CA SER A 126 10.56 -56.49 -30.32
C SER A 126 11.17 -57.38 -31.40
N GLY A 127 10.60 -57.35 -32.60
CA GLY A 127 11.12 -58.13 -33.74
C GLY A 127 11.04 -59.64 -33.59
N GLY A 128 10.15 -60.16 -32.74
CA GLY A 128 10.02 -61.60 -32.49
C GLY A 128 10.93 -62.15 -31.39
N MET A 129 11.63 -61.30 -30.65
CA MET A 129 12.48 -61.70 -29.52
C MET A 129 12.30 -60.74 -28.34
N CYS A 130 12.65 -61.17 -27.14
CA CYS A 130 12.69 -60.35 -25.94
C CYS A 130 13.99 -59.54 -25.90
N ALA A 131 13.86 -58.23 -26.02
CA ALA A 131 14.97 -57.28 -26.04
C ALA A 131 14.76 -56.18 -24.98
N SER A 132 15.85 -55.55 -24.53
CA SER A 132 15.74 -54.39 -23.64
C SER A 132 15.06 -53.23 -24.39
N PRO A 133 14.08 -52.53 -23.79
CA PRO A 133 13.40 -51.41 -24.43
C PRO A 133 14.40 -50.33 -24.81
N VAL A 134 14.45 -50.03 -26.12
CA VAL A 134 15.30 -48.99 -26.69
C VAL A 134 14.69 -47.63 -26.35
N CYS A 135 15.51 -46.71 -25.85
CA CYS A 135 15.08 -45.34 -25.66
C CYS A 135 15.08 -44.62 -27.02
N MET A 136 13.98 -43.92 -27.32
CA MET A 136 13.81 -43.10 -28.51
C MET A 136 13.47 -41.67 -28.10
N ASP A 137 14.03 -40.71 -28.82
CA ASP A 137 13.87 -39.28 -28.59
C ASP A 137 13.45 -38.59 -29.87
N SER A 138 12.35 -37.82 -29.88
CA SER A 138 11.79 -37.30 -31.13
C SER A 138 12.48 -36.05 -31.67
N ASP A 139 13.24 -35.35 -30.84
CA ASP A 139 13.98 -34.11 -31.13
C ASP A 139 15.51 -34.31 -31.16
N GLY A 140 15.98 -35.48 -30.76
CA GLY A 140 17.36 -35.92 -30.93
C GLY A 140 18.31 -35.57 -29.77
N GLY A 141 17.80 -35.46 -28.54
CA GLY A 141 18.62 -35.38 -27.33
C GLY A 141 18.25 -34.20 -26.44
N GLN A 142 19.23 -33.37 -26.07
CA GLN A 142 18.99 -32.19 -25.21
C GLN A 142 18.72 -30.95 -26.07
N ALA A 143 17.53 -30.82 -26.63
CA ALA A 143 17.13 -29.86 -27.65
C ALA A 143 16.01 -28.89 -27.20
N ALA A 144 16.30 -28.02 -26.21
CA ALA A 144 15.33 -27.06 -25.64
C ALA A 144 14.56 -26.13 -26.60
N ASP A 145 14.97 -26.01 -27.88
CA ASP A 145 14.31 -25.19 -28.89
C ASP A 145 13.20 -25.93 -29.68
N VAL A 146 13.05 -27.24 -29.46
CA VAL A 146 12.12 -28.11 -30.19
C VAL A 146 11.31 -28.88 -29.16
N LEU A 147 9.98 -28.91 -29.32
CA LEU A 147 9.14 -29.76 -28.47
C LEU A 147 9.40 -31.23 -28.82
N GLY A 148 9.96 -31.96 -27.87
CA GLY A 148 10.29 -33.38 -27.96
C GLY A 148 9.42 -34.28 -27.09
N THR A 149 9.56 -35.58 -27.33
CA THR A 149 8.98 -36.64 -26.52
C THR A 149 9.94 -37.81 -26.50
N THR A 150 10.40 -38.15 -25.29
CA THR A 150 11.25 -39.29 -25.04
C THR A 150 10.42 -40.49 -24.60
N ALA A 151 10.67 -41.65 -25.21
CA ALA A 151 9.97 -42.88 -24.90
C ALA A 151 10.93 -44.06 -24.72
N ARG A 152 10.64 -44.93 -23.75
CA ARG A 152 11.34 -46.20 -23.53
C ARG A 152 10.33 -47.23 -23.05
N GLY A 153 10.02 -48.21 -23.89
CA GLY A 153 8.94 -49.16 -23.64
C GLY A 153 7.59 -48.44 -23.50
N THR A 154 6.95 -48.55 -22.33
CA THR A 154 5.66 -47.88 -22.04
C THR A 154 5.80 -46.47 -21.47
N GLU A 155 6.98 -46.10 -20.99
CA GLU A 155 7.24 -44.77 -20.40
C GLU A 155 7.33 -43.73 -21.51
N ARG A 156 6.64 -42.60 -21.33
CA ARG A 156 6.64 -41.46 -22.25
C ARG A 156 6.69 -40.16 -21.45
N TYR A 157 7.61 -39.29 -21.82
CA TYR A 157 7.74 -37.95 -21.27
C TYR A 157 7.89 -36.95 -22.41
N THR A 158 7.16 -35.84 -22.31
CA THR A 158 7.18 -34.72 -23.25
C THR A 158 7.82 -33.54 -22.55
N ASP A 159 8.61 -32.76 -23.26
CA ASP A 159 9.24 -31.56 -22.68
C ASP A 159 8.17 -30.58 -22.20
N ASP A 160 8.50 -29.88 -21.12
CA ASP A 160 7.55 -29.01 -20.44
C ASP A 160 8.27 -27.81 -19.83
N CYS A 161 7.52 -26.75 -19.55
CA CYS A 161 8.06 -25.56 -18.92
C CYS A 161 8.14 -25.75 -17.41
N SER A 162 9.35 -25.74 -16.84
CA SER A 162 9.51 -25.72 -15.38
C SER A 162 9.19 -24.34 -14.80
N ASP A 163 9.49 -23.29 -15.56
CA ASP A 163 9.12 -21.91 -15.30
C ASP A 163 9.09 -21.10 -16.61
N ALA A 164 8.86 -19.79 -16.52
CA ALA A 164 8.72 -18.91 -17.69
C ALA A 164 9.96 -18.86 -18.60
N ASN A 165 11.15 -19.21 -18.13
CA ASN A 165 12.40 -19.12 -18.90
C ASN A 165 13.19 -20.44 -18.96
N THR A 166 12.64 -21.53 -18.44
CA THR A 166 13.36 -22.80 -18.30
C THR A 166 12.52 -23.95 -18.83
N VAL A 167 13.07 -24.65 -19.83
CA VAL A 167 12.54 -25.91 -20.36
C VAL A 167 13.07 -27.06 -19.51
N LYS A 168 12.17 -27.93 -19.08
CA LYS A 168 12.50 -29.25 -18.56
C LYS A 168 12.50 -30.23 -19.72
N GLU A 169 13.71 -30.51 -20.18
CA GLU A 169 13.98 -31.36 -21.33
C GLU A 169 14.12 -32.82 -20.89
N TYR A 170 13.36 -33.73 -21.49
CA TYR A 170 13.56 -35.17 -21.38
C TYR A 170 14.42 -35.66 -22.54
N TYR A 171 15.31 -36.62 -22.28
CA TYR A 171 16.18 -37.14 -23.33
C TYR A 171 16.66 -38.57 -23.07
N CYS A 172 17.14 -39.23 -24.13
CA CYS A 172 17.74 -40.56 -24.00
C CYS A 172 19.21 -40.51 -23.52
N SER A 173 19.48 -41.17 -22.39
CA SER A 173 20.82 -41.36 -21.82
C SER A 173 21.26 -42.84 -21.86
N GLU A 174 22.52 -43.11 -21.52
CA GLU A 174 23.05 -44.48 -21.41
C GLU A 174 22.29 -45.35 -20.38
N SER A 175 21.64 -44.73 -19.40
CA SER A 175 20.87 -45.42 -18.35
C SER A 175 19.35 -45.48 -18.61
N GLY A 176 18.87 -44.94 -19.74
CA GLY A 176 17.45 -44.78 -20.05
C GLY A 176 17.02 -43.31 -20.12
N ILE A 177 15.75 -43.02 -19.83
CA ILE A 177 15.20 -41.66 -19.90
C ILE A 177 15.78 -40.81 -18.77
N ALA A 178 16.34 -39.65 -19.11
CA ALA A 178 16.83 -38.64 -18.17
C ALA A 178 16.12 -37.29 -18.42
N ASN A 179 16.33 -36.31 -17.54
CA ASN A 179 15.90 -34.93 -17.79
C ASN A 179 16.93 -33.90 -17.32
N ILE A 180 16.91 -32.72 -17.93
CA ILE A 180 17.75 -31.57 -17.61
C ILE A 180 16.94 -30.27 -17.69
N LEU A 181 17.35 -29.25 -16.92
CA LEU A 181 16.76 -27.91 -16.98
C LEU A 181 17.62 -27.01 -17.87
N LEU A 182 17.05 -26.49 -18.94
CA LEU A 182 17.73 -25.65 -19.94
C LEU A 182 17.06 -24.28 -20.01
N ALA A 183 17.84 -23.20 -19.82
CA ALA A 183 17.33 -21.84 -19.89
C ALA A 183 17.23 -21.36 -21.35
N CYS A 184 16.16 -20.65 -21.71
CA CYS A 184 15.91 -20.18 -23.08
C CYS A 184 16.82 -19.04 -23.55
N GLY A 185 17.63 -18.48 -22.66
CA GLY A 185 18.51 -17.36 -22.96
C GLY A 185 17.76 -16.04 -23.15
N SER A 186 18.50 -14.98 -23.48
CA SER A 186 17.92 -13.63 -23.58
C SER A 186 16.99 -13.48 -24.79
N GLY A 187 15.79 -12.91 -24.57
CA GLY A 187 14.82 -12.61 -25.63
C GLY A 187 13.92 -13.77 -26.06
N ARG A 188 13.94 -14.88 -25.30
CA ARG A 188 13.10 -16.06 -25.51
C ARG A 188 12.42 -16.44 -24.18
N ALA A 189 11.38 -17.24 -24.23
CA ALA A 189 10.72 -17.81 -23.06
C ALA A 189 10.34 -19.25 -23.34
N CYS A 190 10.08 -20.03 -22.29
CA CYS A 190 9.50 -21.35 -22.47
C CYS A 190 8.01 -21.20 -22.81
N VAL A 191 7.61 -21.71 -23.97
CA VAL A 191 6.24 -21.70 -24.47
C VAL A 191 5.92 -23.11 -24.96
N ASP A 192 4.89 -23.74 -24.39
CA ASP A 192 4.43 -25.08 -24.74
C ASP A 192 5.55 -26.14 -24.78
N GLY A 193 6.44 -26.11 -23.78
CA GLY A 193 7.52 -27.08 -23.60
C GLY A 193 8.78 -26.83 -24.44
N ALA A 194 8.87 -25.71 -25.17
CA ALA A 194 10.07 -25.35 -25.95
C ALA A 194 10.41 -23.85 -25.83
N CYS A 195 11.67 -23.51 -26.06
CA CYS A 195 12.14 -22.14 -26.07
C CYS A 195 11.71 -21.42 -27.36
N ALA A 196 10.81 -20.46 -27.23
CA ALA A 196 10.31 -19.66 -28.33
C ALA A 196 10.65 -18.18 -28.14
N ALA A 197 10.84 -17.45 -29.25
CA ALA A 197 10.91 -16.00 -29.19
C ALA A 197 9.53 -15.47 -28.75
N VAL A 198 9.47 -14.79 -27.61
CA VAL A 198 8.25 -14.10 -27.19
C VAL A 198 8.26 -12.72 -27.83
N ALA A 199 7.37 -12.52 -28.79
CA ALA A 199 7.12 -11.20 -29.33
C ALA A 199 6.71 -10.26 -28.19
N CYS A 200 7.29 -9.06 -28.14
CA CYS A 200 6.82 -8.02 -27.25
C CYS A 200 5.32 -7.80 -27.46
N THR A 201 4.52 -7.97 -26.42
CA THR A 201 3.07 -7.68 -26.44
C THR A 201 2.78 -6.51 -25.52
N ASP A 202 1.94 -5.61 -25.99
CA ASP A 202 1.60 -4.35 -25.34
C ASP A 202 0.08 -4.23 -25.23
N SER A 203 -0.46 -3.94 -24.05
CA SER A 203 -1.92 -4.06 -23.82
C SER A 203 -2.72 -2.83 -24.22
N ASP A 204 -2.10 -1.65 -24.23
CA ASP A 204 -2.67 -0.36 -24.62
C ASP A 204 -2.12 0.16 -25.96
N GLY A 205 -1.04 -0.46 -26.43
CA GLY A 205 -0.61 -0.46 -27.83
C GLY A 205 0.24 0.74 -28.19
N GLY A 206 1.56 0.54 -28.14
CA GLY A 206 2.51 1.61 -28.44
C GLY A 206 2.54 2.62 -27.31
N MET A 207 2.99 3.84 -27.58
CA MET A 207 3.08 4.89 -26.55
C MET A 207 1.69 5.50 -26.30
N ASN A 208 0.88 4.89 -25.44
CA ASN A 208 -0.48 5.29 -25.10
C ASN A 208 -0.61 5.72 -23.63
N ILE A 209 -0.28 6.98 -23.37
CA ILE A 209 -0.29 7.54 -22.03
C ILE A 209 -1.69 7.76 -21.41
N LEU A 210 -2.78 7.53 -22.16
CA LEU A 210 -4.15 7.75 -21.71
C LEU A 210 -4.80 6.49 -21.13
N GLU A 211 -4.25 5.32 -21.44
CA GLU A 211 -4.66 4.04 -20.87
C GLU A 211 -3.53 3.50 -20.00
N ARG A 212 -3.86 2.59 -19.07
CA ARG A 212 -2.81 1.95 -18.27
C ARG A 212 -2.41 0.66 -18.98
N GLY A 213 -1.21 0.63 -19.54
CA GLY A 213 -0.67 -0.51 -20.25
C GLY A 213 0.07 -1.51 -19.38
N THR A 214 0.32 -2.65 -20.00
CA THR A 214 1.12 -3.76 -19.49
C THR A 214 1.85 -4.40 -20.65
N LEU A 215 3.17 -4.24 -20.65
CA LEU A 215 4.07 -4.85 -21.61
C LEU A 215 4.58 -6.21 -21.10
N ARG A 216 4.63 -7.20 -21.99
CA ARG A 216 5.24 -8.51 -21.74
C ARG A 216 6.28 -8.83 -22.80
N GLU A 217 7.50 -9.14 -22.37
CA GLU A 217 8.61 -9.55 -23.24
C GLU A 217 9.54 -10.51 -22.48
N GLY A 218 9.90 -11.65 -23.08
CA GLY A 218 10.90 -12.59 -22.53
C GLY A 218 10.62 -13.07 -21.09
N GLY A 219 9.34 -13.21 -20.71
CA GLY A 219 8.92 -13.56 -19.35
C GLY A 219 8.86 -12.38 -18.35
N GLY A 220 9.32 -11.19 -18.73
CA GLY A 220 9.16 -9.95 -17.97
C GLY A 220 7.76 -9.34 -18.11
N VAL A 221 7.28 -8.69 -17.05
CA VAL A 221 6.01 -7.94 -17.03
C VAL A 221 6.32 -6.53 -16.57
N TYR A 222 6.01 -5.53 -17.39
CA TYR A 222 6.25 -4.12 -17.13
C TYR A 222 4.92 -3.39 -17.21
N VAL A 223 4.60 -2.56 -16.23
CA VAL A 223 3.30 -1.91 -16.10
C VAL A 223 3.54 -0.42 -16.01
N ASP A 224 2.73 0.36 -16.72
CA ASP A 224 2.85 1.82 -16.67
C ASP A 224 2.52 2.35 -15.29
N TYR A 225 3.25 3.39 -14.90
CA TYR A 225 3.11 3.98 -13.58
C TYR A 225 3.42 5.47 -13.60
N CYS A 226 2.90 6.18 -12.60
CA CYS A 226 3.17 7.60 -12.45
C CYS A 226 4.59 7.84 -11.92
N SER A 227 5.42 8.44 -12.75
CA SER A 227 6.77 8.90 -12.39
C SER A 227 6.77 10.25 -11.67
N GLY A 228 5.66 10.98 -11.79
CA GLY A 228 5.38 12.27 -11.14
C GLY A 228 3.89 12.58 -11.21
N THR A 229 3.48 13.75 -10.71
CA THR A 229 2.07 14.18 -10.70
C THR A 229 1.49 14.45 -12.09
N SER A 230 2.34 14.73 -13.09
CA SER A 230 1.94 14.97 -14.49
C SER A 230 2.78 14.18 -15.50
N SER A 231 3.40 13.06 -15.07
CA SER A 231 4.25 12.26 -15.96
C SER A 231 4.05 10.76 -15.78
N VAL A 232 3.77 10.06 -16.87
CA VAL A 232 3.68 8.59 -16.94
C VAL A 232 5.04 8.03 -17.37
N LYS A 233 5.52 7.02 -16.64
CA LYS A 233 6.57 6.12 -17.13
C LYS A 233 5.88 5.04 -17.95
N GLU A 234 6.11 5.10 -19.24
CA GLU A 234 5.49 4.24 -20.25
C GLU A 234 6.44 3.11 -20.65
N TYR A 235 5.91 1.88 -20.75
CA TYR A 235 6.53 0.69 -21.31
C TYR A 235 5.72 0.21 -22.50
N TYR A 236 6.29 0.30 -23.71
CA TYR A 236 5.55 -0.03 -24.92
C TYR A 236 6.38 -0.80 -25.95
N CYS A 237 5.70 -1.51 -26.84
CA CYS A 237 6.37 -2.28 -27.89
C CYS A 237 6.60 -1.43 -29.14
N SER A 238 7.85 -1.38 -29.61
CA SER A 238 8.19 -0.75 -30.89
C SER A 238 9.14 -1.64 -31.67
N GLY A 239 8.79 -1.94 -32.93
CA GLY A 239 9.59 -2.84 -33.78
C GLY A 239 9.71 -4.27 -33.25
N GLY A 240 8.80 -4.71 -32.37
CA GLY A 240 8.83 -6.04 -31.73
C GLY A 240 9.72 -6.13 -30.49
N THR A 241 10.28 -5.00 -30.03
CA THR A 241 11.13 -4.92 -28.84
C THR A 241 10.53 -3.98 -27.79
N MET A 242 10.83 -4.22 -26.51
CA MET A 242 10.48 -3.31 -25.42
C MET A 242 11.19 -1.95 -25.55
N VAL A 243 10.41 -0.88 -25.43
CA VAL A 243 10.89 0.49 -25.28
C VAL A 243 10.27 1.10 -24.02
N GLN A 244 10.97 2.04 -23.39
CA GLN A 244 10.45 2.78 -22.24
C GLN A 244 10.73 4.27 -22.37
N THR A 245 9.80 5.12 -21.92
CA THR A 245 9.98 6.58 -21.91
C THR A 245 9.27 7.21 -20.72
N VAL A 246 9.60 8.46 -20.38
CA VAL A 246 8.79 9.30 -19.48
C VAL A 246 8.07 10.32 -20.34
N ALA A 247 6.75 10.27 -20.34
CA ALA A 247 5.88 11.15 -21.11
C ALA A 247 5.10 12.07 -20.19
N ASN A 248 4.91 13.33 -20.60
CA ASN A 248 4.17 14.35 -19.86
C ASN A 248 2.70 14.30 -20.26
N CYS A 249 1.79 14.37 -19.29
CA CYS A 249 0.34 14.34 -19.49
C CYS A 249 -0.22 15.61 -20.15
N GLY A 250 0.51 16.72 -20.14
CA GLY A 250 0.02 18.03 -20.56
C GLY A 250 -0.61 18.82 -19.42
N GLU A 251 -1.06 20.05 -19.70
CA GLU A 251 -1.58 20.98 -18.68
C GLU A 251 -2.98 20.59 -18.17
N GLU A 252 -3.79 19.95 -19.02
CA GLU A 252 -5.18 19.59 -18.70
C GLU A 252 -5.33 18.22 -18.02
N PHE A 253 -4.23 17.48 -17.82
CA PHE A 253 -4.23 16.11 -17.33
C PHE A 253 -3.23 15.92 -16.18
N TYR A 254 -3.56 15.01 -15.27
CA TYR A 254 -2.67 14.53 -14.21
C TYR A 254 -2.46 13.04 -14.31
N CYS A 255 -1.34 12.57 -13.78
CA CYS A 255 -1.09 11.14 -13.73
C CYS A 255 -1.78 10.52 -12.50
N SER A 256 -2.57 9.48 -12.73
CA SER A 256 -3.12 8.63 -11.69
C SER A 256 -3.25 7.20 -12.20
N ASP A 257 -2.93 6.22 -11.35
CA ASP A 257 -2.94 4.78 -11.70
C ASP A 257 -2.19 4.47 -13.01
N GLY A 258 -1.03 5.11 -13.20
CA GLY A 258 -0.16 4.86 -14.36
C GLY A 258 -0.67 5.38 -15.69
N ARG A 259 -1.69 6.24 -15.73
CA ARG A 259 -2.20 6.89 -16.94
C ARG A 259 -2.54 8.35 -16.70
N CYS A 260 -2.63 9.12 -17.77
CA CYS A 260 -3.05 10.52 -17.74
C CYS A 260 -4.58 10.62 -17.72
N LEU A 261 -5.12 11.27 -16.70
CA LEU A 261 -6.55 11.55 -16.52
C LEU A 261 -6.80 13.05 -16.62
N GLU A 262 -7.89 13.44 -17.29
CA GLU A 262 -8.28 14.84 -17.40
C GLU A 262 -8.69 15.38 -16.02
N TYR A 263 -8.33 16.63 -15.71
CA TYR A 263 -8.90 17.31 -14.56
C TYR A 263 -10.39 17.58 -14.76
N THR A 264 -11.19 17.22 -13.76
CA THR A 264 -12.63 17.51 -13.75
C THR A 264 -12.91 18.79 -12.98
N CYS A 265 -13.75 19.65 -13.53
CA CYS A 265 -14.29 20.79 -12.81
C CYS A 265 -15.14 20.31 -11.63
N ARG A 266 -14.91 20.90 -10.45
CA ARG A 266 -15.69 20.65 -9.25
C ARG A 266 -16.13 21.98 -8.65
N ASP A 267 -17.38 21.99 -8.24
CA ASP A 267 -18.15 23.12 -7.74
C ASP A 267 -18.70 22.73 -6.35
N THR A 268 -18.79 23.66 -5.40
CA THR A 268 -19.14 23.35 -4.00
C THR A 268 -20.54 23.82 -3.59
N ASP A 269 -21.11 24.80 -4.27
CA ASP A 269 -22.46 25.38 -4.07
C ASP A 269 -23.51 24.82 -5.05
N SER A 270 -23.12 23.91 -5.96
CA SER A 270 -24.00 23.26 -6.93
C SER A 270 -24.39 24.12 -8.13
N GLY A 271 -23.58 25.12 -8.48
CA GLY A 271 -23.62 25.78 -9.76
C GLY A 271 -23.77 27.28 -9.63
N ARG A 272 -24.95 27.81 -9.98
CA ARG A 272 -25.20 29.26 -9.87
C ARG A 272 -26.13 29.46 -8.67
N ASP A 273 -25.58 29.56 -7.48
CA ASP A 273 -26.33 29.72 -6.23
C ASP A 273 -25.84 30.97 -5.47
N GLU A 274 -26.48 32.10 -5.74
CA GLU A 274 -26.09 33.36 -5.12
C GLU A 274 -26.26 33.41 -3.59
N ASP A 275 -26.97 32.46 -2.99
CA ASP A 275 -27.31 32.45 -1.57
C ASP A 275 -26.36 31.56 -0.73
N GLU A 276 -25.42 30.84 -1.35
CA GLU A 276 -24.43 29.98 -0.69
C GLU A 276 -23.03 30.30 -1.19
N TYR A 277 -22.12 30.71 -0.30
CA TYR A 277 -20.72 30.87 -0.68
C TYR A 277 -20.13 29.54 -1.17
N GLY A 278 -19.52 29.57 -2.35
CA GLY A 278 -18.79 28.43 -2.85
C GLY A 278 -17.51 28.76 -3.61
N THR A 279 -16.95 27.67 -4.12
CA THR A 279 -15.65 27.55 -4.75
C THR A 279 -15.70 26.56 -5.91
N VAL A 280 -14.98 26.92 -6.97
CA VAL A 280 -14.80 26.11 -8.17
C VAL A 280 -13.34 25.80 -8.40
N SER A 281 -13.04 24.52 -8.62
CA SER A 281 -11.69 24.02 -8.86
C SER A 281 -11.60 23.16 -10.12
N LYS A 282 -10.54 23.34 -10.91
CA LYS A 282 -10.16 22.44 -12.00
C LYS A 282 -8.64 22.37 -12.08
N GLY A 283 -8.07 21.23 -11.71
CA GLY A 283 -6.62 21.06 -11.66
C GLY A 283 -5.98 21.92 -10.58
N SER A 284 -5.08 22.83 -10.95
CA SER A 284 -4.48 23.79 -10.03
C SER A 284 -5.23 25.11 -9.93
N ASP A 285 -6.23 25.33 -10.79
CA ASP A 285 -7.01 26.56 -10.79
C ASP A 285 -8.14 26.43 -9.77
N GLU A 286 -8.25 27.42 -8.90
CA GLU A 286 -9.27 27.54 -7.86
C GLU A 286 -9.79 28.99 -7.84
N TRP A 287 -11.10 29.14 -7.81
CA TRP A 287 -11.83 30.41 -7.80
C TRP A 287 -12.92 30.32 -6.74
N GLU A 288 -13.20 31.44 -6.09
CA GLU A 288 -14.18 31.54 -5.01
C GLU A 288 -15.18 32.64 -5.35
N ASP A 289 -16.42 32.46 -4.92
CA ASP A 289 -17.44 33.50 -5.06
C ASP A 289 -17.05 34.73 -4.26
N ASP A 290 -17.33 35.90 -4.83
CA ASP A 290 -16.95 37.17 -4.24
C ASP A 290 -17.98 38.26 -4.58
N CYS A 291 -18.01 39.30 -3.78
CA CYS A 291 -18.87 40.45 -4.03
C CYS A 291 -18.29 41.32 -5.15
N TYR A 292 -18.99 41.38 -6.28
CA TYR A 292 -18.66 42.33 -7.33
C TYR A 292 -18.88 43.77 -6.87
N ASP A 293 -20.00 43.99 -6.18
CA ASP A 293 -20.34 45.22 -5.46
C ASP A 293 -21.28 44.88 -4.27
N SER A 294 -21.85 45.90 -3.61
CA SER A 294 -22.63 45.68 -2.37
C SER A 294 -23.89 44.84 -2.55
N ASP A 295 -24.42 44.74 -3.78
CA ASP A 295 -25.71 44.11 -4.05
C ASP A 295 -25.59 43.04 -5.15
N THR A 296 -24.36 42.67 -5.55
CA THR A 296 -24.11 41.75 -6.66
C THR A 296 -23.02 40.74 -6.32
N VAL A 297 -23.36 39.45 -6.33
CA VAL A 297 -22.42 38.34 -6.24
C VAL A 297 -21.79 38.09 -7.62
N LYS A 298 -20.47 37.93 -7.65
CA LYS A 298 -19.74 37.33 -8.76
C LYS A 298 -19.60 35.84 -8.47
N GLU A 299 -20.40 35.07 -9.17
CA GLU A 299 -20.53 33.63 -9.01
C GLU A 299 -19.59 32.89 -9.96
N TYR A 300 -18.77 31.97 -9.46
CA TYR A 300 -17.99 31.02 -10.24
C TYR A 300 -18.67 29.65 -10.21
N TYR A 301 -18.78 29.01 -11.36
CA TYR A 301 -19.47 27.72 -11.46
C TYR A 301 -18.89 26.80 -12.53
N CYS A 302 -19.17 25.51 -12.42
CA CYS A 302 -18.83 24.55 -13.48
C CYS A 302 -19.89 24.55 -14.61
N ASP A 303 -19.53 25.06 -15.80
CA ASP A 303 -20.29 24.83 -17.05
C ASP A 303 -19.70 23.61 -17.77
N GLY A 304 -20.30 22.44 -17.56
CA GLY A 304 -19.74 21.18 -18.02
C GLY A 304 -18.39 20.90 -17.34
N ASN A 305 -17.30 20.82 -18.13
CA ASN A 305 -15.93 20.65 -17.59
C ASN A 305 -15.11 21.93 -17.62
N THR A 306 -15.73 23.11 -17.74
CA THR A 306 -15.04 24.41 -17.79
C THR A 306 -15.50 25.30 -16.65
N ILE A 307 -14.55 26.03 -16.05
CA ILE A 307 -14.84 27.07 -15.06
C ILE A 307 -15.45 28.26 -15.81
N SER A 308 -16.59 28.76 -15.33
CA SER A 308 -17.27 29.94 -15.86
C SER A 308 -17.65 30.88 -14.73
N ASP A 309 -18.00 32.14 -15.05
CA ASP A 309 -18.48 33.10 -14.07
C ASP A 309 -19.72 33.87 -14.55
N THR A 310 -20.52 34.35 -13.61
CA THR A 310 -21.65 35.24 -13.87
C THR A 310 -21.82 36.27 -12.75
N ARG A 311 -22.76 37.20 -12.93
CA ARG A 311 -23.10 38.22 -11.93
C ARG A 311 -24.57 38.14 -11.60
N ILE A 312 -24.88 37.97 -10.32
CA ILE A 312 -26.23 37.77 -9.82
C ILE A 312 -26.52 38.88 -8.80
N ASN A 313 -27.60 39.62 -9.01
CA ASN A 313 -28.02 40.67 -8.09
C ASN A 313 -28.75 40.02 -6.91
N CYS A 314 -28.39 40.40 -5.69
CA CYS A 314 -29.10 39.99 -4.49
C CYS A 314 -30.54 40.51 -4.49
N GLY A 315 -31.42 39.83 -3.74
CA GLY A 315 -32.81 40.24 -3.59
C GLY A 315 -32.92 41.61 -2.93
N SER A 316 -34.10 42.24 -3.07
CA SER A 316 -34.35 43.63 -2.62
C SER A 316 -34.16 43.90 -1.11
N SER A 317 -33.87 42.86 -0.31
CA SER A 317 -33.63 42.92 1.13
C SER A 317 -32.38 42.14 1.57
N GLU A 318 -31.56 41.71 0.63
CA GLU A 318 -30.25 41.10 0.85
C GLU A 318 -29.15 42.07 0.40
N MET A 319 -27.94 41.83 0.87
CA MET A 319 -26.72 42.46 0.39
C MET A 319 -25.68 41.38 0.16
N CYS A 320 -24.73 41.63 -0.74
CA CYS A 320 -23.60 40.74 -0.90
C CYS A 320 -22.64 40.93 0.27
N SER A 321 -22.29 39.84 0.95
CA SER A 321 -21.22 39.82 1.93
C SER A 321 -20.51 38.47 1.88
N GLY A 322 -19.17 38.50 1.80
CA GLY A 322 -18.38 37.26 1.82
C GLY A 322 -18.62 36.34 0.62
N GLY A 323 -19.08 36.86 -0.51
CA GLY A 323 -19.33 36.08 -1.72
C GLY A 323 -20.73 35.51 -1.85
N GLU A 324 -21.64 35.78 -0.90
CA GLU A 324 -23.02 35.31 -0.91
C GLU A 324 -24.02 36.43 -0.61
N CYS A 325 -25.26 36.25 -1.05
CA CYS A 325 -26.38 37.12 -0.75
C CYS A 325 -26.91 36.80 0.65
N ILE A 326 -26.63 37.70 1.60
CA ILE A 326 -27.10 37.54 2.97
C ILE A 326 -28.26 38.50 3.27
N ARG A 327 -29.24 37.98 4.00
CA ARG A 327 -30.28 38.79 4.62
C ARG A 327 -29.77 39.26 5.98
N GLU A 328 -29.66 40.57 6.20
CA GLU A 328 -29.28 41.06 7.53
C GLU A 328 -30.28 40.55 8.60
N THR A 329 -29.79 39.74 9.54
CA THR A 329 -30.54 39.33 10.72
C THR A 329 -30.01 40.06 11.94
N CYS A 330 -30.91 40.69 12.70
CA CYS A 330 -30.57 41.26 14.00
C CYS A 330 -30.51 40.15 15.06
N THR A 331 -29.43 40.10 15.84
CA THR A 331 -29.30 39.20 17.00
C THR A 331 -29.17 40.01 18.28
N ASP A 332 -29.77 39.50 19.36
CA ASP A 332 -29.86 40.17 20.66
C ASP A 332 -29.45 39.22 21.79
N THR A 333 -28.49 39.62 22.64
CA THR A 333 -27.91 38.72 23.65
C THR A 333 -28.73 38.57 24.93
N ASP A 334 -29.63 39.51 25.24
CA ASP A 334 -30.48 39.45 26.44
C ASP A 334 -31.93 39.02 26.13
N GLY A 335 -32.24 38.85 24.84
CA GLY A 335 -33.51 38.31 24.36
C GLY A 335 -34.62 39.35 24.22
N GLY A 336 -34.28 40.63 24.10
CA GLY A 336 -35.21 41.66 23.68
C GLY A 336 -35.21 42.85 24.62
N ASN A 337 -36.39 43.37 24.94
CA ASN A 337 -36.48 44.52 25.82
C ASN A 337 -36.30 44.11 27.32
N VAL A 338 -35.06 43.91 27.81
CA VAL A 338 -34.76 43.37 29.15
C VAL A 338 -33.84 44.26 30.01
N ARG A 339 -34.44 45.22 30.73
CA ARG A 339 -33.73 46.20 31.59
C ARG A 339 -32.74 45.70 32.67
N GLY A 340 -32.80 44.43 33.06
CA GLY A 340 -32.05 43.87 34.20
C GLY A 340 -30.86 43.01 33.80
N ILE A 341 -30.63 42.84 32.51
CA ILE A 341 -29.57 42.02 31.93
C ILE A 341 -28.85 42.91 30.92
N PHE A 342 -27.52 42.85 30.88
CA PHE A 342 -26.77 43.63 29.91
C PHE A 342 -26.89 42.96 28.54
N GLY A 343 -27.58 43.62 27.61
CA GLY A 343 -27.76 43.22 26.23
C GLY A 343 -26.78 43.87 25.26
N THR A 344 -26.58 43.21 24.12
CA THR A 344 -25.94 43.79 22.93
C THR A 344 -26.65 43.28 21.71
N THR A 345 -27.11 44.22 20.89
CA THR A 345 -27.67 43.91 19.57
C THR A 345 -26.61 44.02 18.48
N THR A 346 -26.65 43.10 17.53
CA THR A 346 -25.80 43.11 16.34
C THR A 346 -26.68 42.99 15.10
N ALA A 347 -26.51 43.92 14.16
CA ALA A 347 -27.11 43.86 12.82
C ALA A 347 -26.04 44.26 11.79
N GLY A 348 -25.68 43.32 10.92
CA GLY A 348 -24.52 43.47 10.03
C GLY A 348 -23.24 43.73 10.82
N ALA A 349 -22.49 44.77 10.44
CA ALA A 349 -21.27 45.22 11.14
C ALA A 349 -21.53 46.17 12.33
N SER A 350 -22.78 46.54 12.59
CA SER A 350 -23.14 47.49 13.65
C SER A 350 -23.49 46.76 14.94
N SER A 351 -22.87 47.16 16.05
CA SER A 351 -23.21 46.69 17.40
C SER A 351 -23.75 47.84 18.24
N SER A 352 -24.85 47.59 18.95
CA SER A 352 -25.48 48.55 19.86
C SER A 352 -25.69 47.88 21.23
N PRO A 353 -24.76 48.08 22.18
CA PRO A 353 -24.91 47.58 23.54
C PRO A 353 -25.87 48.46 24.34
N ASP A 354 -26.54 47.86 25.32
CA ASP A 354 -27.29 48.61 26.32
C ASP A 354 -26.39 49.63 27.02
N ALA A 355 -26.95 50.78 27.34
CA ALA A 355 -26.17 51.90 27.82
C ALA A 355 -26.94 52.76 28.81
N CYS A 356 -26.32 53.07 29.94
CA CYS A 356 -26.84 54.12 30.81
C CYS A 356 -26.70 55.48 30.13
N ALA A 357 -27.83 56.14 29.86
CA ALA A 357 -27.85 57.52 29.41
C ALA A 357 -27.58 58.48 30.57
N ASP A 358 -28.09 58.16 31.76
CA ASP A 358 -27.82 58.83 33.03
C ASP A 358 -28.10 57.88 34.22
N LEU A 359 -28.03 58.40 35.45
CA LEU A 359 -28.20 57.63 36.69
C LEU A 359 -29.57 56.92 36.81
N TYR A 360 -30.59 57.36 36.08
CA TYR A 360 -31.95 56.82 36.15
C TYR A 360 -32.46 56.30 34.82
N THR A 361 -31.70 56.47 33.73
CA THR A 361 -32.16 56.19 32.38
C THR A 361 -31.25 55.18 31.70
N LEU A 362 -31.81 54.01 31.38
CA LEU A 362 -31.20 52.99 30.54
C LEU A 362 -31.71 53.15 29.10
N LYS A 363 -30.79 53.23 28.13
CA LYS A 363 -31.07 52.99 26.72
C LYS A 363 -30.90 51.51 26.46
N GLU A 364 -31.97 50.88 26.05
CA GLU A 364 -32.05 49.45 25.85
C GLU A 364 -32.21 49.18 24.35
N TYR A 365 -31.24 48.47 23.77
CA TYR A 365 -31.26 48.16 22.35
C TYR A 365 -31.71 46.72 22.16
N PHE A 366 -32.69 46.51 21.29
CA PHE A 366 -33.27 45.19 21.08
C PHE A 366 -33.64 44.95 19.62
N CYS A 367 -33.75 43.68 19.23
CA CYS A 367 -34.16 43.36 17.86
C CYS A 367 -35.67 43.51 17.65
N SER A 368 -36.06 44.28 16.64
CA SER A 368 -37.44 44.39 16.14
C SER A 368 -37.49 43.89 14.70
N GLY A 369 -37.68 42.58 14.52
CA GLY A 369 -37.51 41.94 13.22
C GLY A 369 -36.02 41.85 12.85
N SER A 370 -35.66 42.30 11.65
CA SER A 370 -34.27 42.35 11.17
C SER A 370 -33.51 43.65 11.54
N SER A 371 -34.16 44.60 12.21
CA SER A 371 -33.55 45.91 12.55
C SER A 371 -33.38 46.09 14.06
N VAL A 372 -32.34 46.84 14.46
CA VAL A 372 -32.15 47.30 15.84
C VAL A 372 -33.16 48.39 16.18
N ALA A 373 -33.84 48.25 17.32
CA ALA A 373 -34.72 49.24 17.92
C ALA A 373 -34.15 49.70 19.27
N GLU A 374 -34.55 50.89 19.73
CA GLU A 374 -34.13 51.47 21.02
C GLU A 374 -35.37 51.76 21.88
N ALA A 375 -35.30 51.42 23.17
CA ALA A 375 -36.23 51.87 24.19
C ALA A 375 -35.49 52.69 25.27
N THR A 376 -36.22 53.62 25.88
CA THR A 376 -35.76 54.38 27.04
C THR A 376 -36.45 53.86 28.29
N VAL A 377 -35.69 53.25 29.19
CA VAL A 377 -36.19 52.65 30.42
C VAL A 377 -35.79 53.49 31.63
N ASN A 378 -36.76 53.82 32.48
CA ASN A 378 -36.53 54.49 33.74
C ASN A 378 -36.23 53.47 34.84
N CYS A 379 -35.01 53.47 35.34
CA CYS A 379 -34.56 52.61 36.43
C CYS A 379 -35.11 53.04 37.79
N PHE A 380 -35.53 54.31 37.96
CA PHE A 380 -36.10 54.79 39.22
C PHE A 380 -37.47 54.14 39.47
N SER A 381 -37.45 53.04 40.21
CA SER A 381 -38.61 52.25 40.58
C SER A 381 -38.90 52.32 42.09
N ALA A 382 -39.97 51.68 42.55
CA ALA A 382 -40.33 51.60 43.96
C ALA A 382 -39.26 50.90 44.84
N TYR A 383 -38.22 50.32 44.23
CA TYR A 383 -37.13 49.60 44.89
C TYR A 383 -35.78 50.37 44.88
N HIS A 384 -35.76 51.65 44.47
CA HIS A 384 -34.54 52.47 44.39
C HIS A 384 -33.41 51.85 43.53
N GLU A 385 -33.76 51.37 42.34
CA GLU A 385 -32.77 50.91 41.34
C GLU A 385 -32.16 52.10 40.60
N TYR A 386 -30.88 51.98 40.23
CA TYR A 386 -30.15 52.96 39.44
C TYR A 386 -29.62 52.30 38.16
N CYS A 387 -29.37 53.09 37.13
CA CYS A 387 -28.65 52.58 35.98
C CYS A 387 -27.16 52.46 36.34
N TYR A 388 -26.69 51.24 36.53
CA TYR A 388 -25.31 50.94 36.89
C TYR A 388 -24.83 49.71 36.10
N SER A 389 -23.62 49.78 35.56
CA SER A 389 -23.08 48.75 34.66
C SER A 389 -24.02 48.43 33.49
N ASN A 390 -24.65 49.45 32.91
CA ASN A 390 -25.55 49.34 31.74
C ASN A 390 -26.78 48.45 31.97
N VAL A 391 -27.24 48.33 33.23
CA VAL A 391 -28.51 47.68 33.60
C VAL A 391 -29.19 48.47 34.71
N CYS A 392 -30.50 48.29 34.90
CA CYS A 392 -31.19 48.76 36.10
C CYS A 392 -30.90 47.78 37.26
N SER A 393 -30.15 48.23 38.27
CA SER A 393 -29.70 47.39 39.39
C SER A 393 -29.76 48.12 40.74
N PRO A 394 -30.08 47.43 41.84
CA PRO A 394 -29.96 47.97 43.19
C PRO A 394 -28.55 47.68 43.76
N VAL A 395 -27.61 48.64 43.74
CA VAL A 395 -26.29 48.45 44.39
C VAL A 395 -25.84 49.69 45.17
N HIS A 396 -25.38 49.47 46.41
CA HIS A 396 -24.85 50.51 47.30
C HIS A 396 -23.58 50.11 48.11
N CYS A 397 -23.02 48.89 47.96
CA CYS A 397 -21.82 48.42 48.70
C CYS A 397 -21.10 47.23 48.02
N GLU A 398 -19.76 47.21 48.08
CA GLU A 398 -18.87 46.09 47.68
C GLU A 398 -17.98 45.66 48.87
N ASP A 399 -17.73 44.37 49.03
CA ASP A 399 -17.02 43.73 50.14
C ASP A 399 -16.03 42.67 49.59
N SER A 400 -14.76 42.73 49.99
CA SER A 400 -13.67 41.96 49.35
C SER A 400 -13.45 40.55 49.88
N ASP A 401 -13.96 40.24 51.06
CA ASP A 401 -13.74 39.03 51.84
C ASP A 401 -15.04 38.29 52.12
N GLY A 402 -16.18 38.91 51.81
CA GLY A 402 -17.44 38.21 51.60
C GLY A 402 -18.32 38.15 52.83
N GLY A 403 -18.46 39.27 53.52
CA GLY A 403 -19.24 39.40 54.74
C GLY A 403 -18.36 39.34 55.98
N GLU A 404 -18.95 38.92 57.09
CA GLU A 404 -18.28 38.85 58.40
C GLU A 404 -17.22 37.71 58.44
N ASP A 405 -15.99 37.95 57.98
CA ASP A 405 -14.84 37.02 58.03
C ASP A 405 -13.69 37.58 58.90
N GLU A 406 -13.52 37.05 60.11
CA GLU A 406 -12.48 37.51 61.03
C GLU A 406 -11.06 37.02 60.72
N HIS A 407 -10.89 36.05 59.81
CA HIS A 407 -9.60 35.42 59.49
C HIS A 407 -8.98 35.95 58.19
N THR A 408 -9.74 36.67 57.39
CA THR A 408 -9.28 37.35 56.18
C THR A 408 -9.12 38.86 56.45
N TYR A 409 -8.23 39.53 55.71
CA TYR A 409 -8.16 40.99 55.77
C TYR A 409 -9.05 41.56 54.66
N GLY A 410 -10.08 42.28 55.07
CA GLY A 410 -11.13 42.82 54.23
C GLY A 410 -11.13 44.32 54.00
N THR A 411 -11.87 44.70 52.97
CA THR A 411 -12.16 46.07 52.56
C THR A 411 -13.61 46.19 52.08
N VAL A 412 -14.27 47.26 52.50
CA VAL A 412 -15.64 47.61 52.09
C VAL A 412 -15.63 48.94 51.36
N ARG A 413 -16.16 48.94 50.14
CA ARG A 413 -16.38 50.15 49.34
C ARG A 413 -17.87 50.49 49.32
N VAL A 414 -18.23 51.61 49.95
CA VAL A 414 -19.63 52.11 49.98
C VAL A 414 -19.74 53.31 49.05
N TYR A 415 -20.73 53.28 48.16
CA TYR A 415 -21.01 54.37 47.23
C TYR A 415 -22.06 55.30 47.84
N THR A 416 -21.81 56.60 47.80
CA THR A 416 -22.78 57.63 48.25
C THR A 416 -23.60 58.15 47.07
N ASP A 417 -24.78 58.73 47.35
CA ASP A 417 -25.70 59.33 46.36
C ASP A 417 -25.07 60.35 45.38
N ASN A 418 -23.85 60.84 45.70
CA ASN A 418 -23.10 61.80 44.89
C ASN A 418 -21.96 61.15 44.06
N GLY A 419 -21.90 59.82 43.98
CA GLY A 419 -20.88 59.08 43.21
C GLY A 419 -19.51 58.98 43.86
N TYR A 420 -19.34 59.45 45.10
CA TYR A 420 -18.12 59.27 45.88
C TYR A 420 -18.15 57.92 46.61
N SER A 421 -17.02 57.21 46.60
CA SER A 421 -16.84 55.97 47.36
C SER A 421 -16.01 56.20 48.62
N ARG A 422 -16.44 55.69 49.77
CA ARG A 422 -15.59 55.52 50.95
C ARG A 422 -15.02 54.10 50.96
N LEU A 423 -13.72 53.98 51.25
CA LEU A 423 -13.06 52.70 51.50
C LEU A 423 -12.89 52.54 53.00
N GLU A 424 -13.49 51.51 53.55
CA GLU A 424 -13.33 51.09 54.93
C GLU A 424 -12.60 49.75 54.93
N THR A 425 -11.80 49.49 55.95
CA THR A 425 -11.00 48.25 56.03
C THR A 425 -11.15 47.64 57.40
N ASP A 426 -10.86 46.35 57.48
CA ASP A 426 -10.76 45.67 58.76
C ASP A 426 -9.61 46.19 59.58
N SER A 427 -9.78 46.11 60.89
CA SER A 427 -8.83 46.69 61.84
C SER A 427 -8.87 45.96 63.17
N CYS A 428 -7.76 45.94 63.88
CA CYS A 428 -7.75 45.35 65.21
C CYS A 428 -8.43 46.26 66.23
N SER A 429 -9.33 45.66 67.02
CA SER A 429 -10.00 46.28 68.16
C SER A 429 -9.39 45.72 69.45
N GLY A 430 -8.17 46.16 69.77
CA GLY A 430 -7.36 45.57 70.84
C GLY A 430 -6.58 44.33 70.37
N SER A 431 -6.08 43.53 71.32
CA SER A 431 -5.16 42.42 71.04
C SER A 431 -5.85 41.10 70.65
N TYR A 432 -7.15 40.97 70.91
CA TYR A 432 -7.88 39.70 70.76
C TYR A 432 -9.22 39.84 70.03
N ALA A 433 -9.44 40.95 69.32
CA ALA A 433 -10.66 41.15 68.55
C ALA A 433 -10.41 41.92 67.26
N VAL A 434 -11.15 41.57 66.21
CA VAL A 434 -11.17 42.23 64.91
C VAL A 434 -12.42 43.09 64.82
N LYS A 435 -12.25 44.37 64.47
CA LYS A 435 -13.33 45.19 63.94
C LYS A 435 -13.40 44.93 62.44
N GLU A 436 -14.32 44.04 62.09
CA GLU A 436 -14.57 43.57 60.74
C GLU A 436 -15.57 44.54 60.05
N ARG A 437 -15.39 44.74 58.74
CA ARG A 437 -16.21 45.58 57.86
C ARG A 437 -16.84 44.71 56.78
N PHE A 438 -18.16 44.80 56.67
CA PHE A 438 -18.93 44.06 55.65
C PHE A 438 -20.03 44.89 54.99
N CYS A 439 -20.57 44.38 53.89
CA CYS A 439 -21.86 44.82 53.35
C CYS A 439 -23.03 44.08 54.02
N ASN A 440 -23.96 44.84 54.62
CA ASN A 440 -25.16 44.25 55.23
C ASN A 440 -26.20 43.83 54.18
N ARG A 441 -27.29 43.18 54.64
CA ARG A 441 -28.39 42.72 53.76
C ARG A 441 -29.17 43.83 53.06
N GLU A 442 -29.04 45.07 53.52
CA GLU A 442 -29.67 46.25 52.93
C GLU A 442 -28.74 46.93 51.90
N GLY A 443 -27.54 46.36 51.67
CA GLY A 443 -26.55 46.89 50.74
C GLY A 443 -25.76 48.08 51.29
N GLU A 444 -25.75 48.28 52.61
CA GLU A 444 -24.97 49.35 53.26
C GLU A 444 -23.70 48.78 53.90
N GLY A 445 -22.61 49.55 53.88
CA GLY A 445 -21.40 49.19 54.63
C GLY A 445 -21.63 49.30 56.13
N SER A 446 -21.35 48.22 56.85
CA SER A 446 -21.52 48.06 58.29
C SER A 446 -20.22 47.61 58.97
N PHE A 447 -20.26 47.35 60.27
CA PHE A 447 -19.14 46.74 60.99
C PHE A 447 -19.63 45.96 62.21
N THR A 448 -18.91 44.91 62.55
CA THR A 448 -19.06 44.20 63.82
C THR A 448 -17.71 44.12 64.54
N THR A 449 -17.68 43.56 65.76
CA THR A 449 -16.45 43.26 66.47
C THR A 449 -16.48 41.80 66.88
N ILE A 450 -15.56 41.02 66.32
CA ILE A 450 -15.46 39.58 66.49
C ILE A 450 -14.26 39.29 67.37
N GLU A 451 -14.47 38.58 68.48
CA GLU A 451 -13.40 38.13 69.36
C GLU A 451 -12.68 36.93 68.70
N CYS A 452 -11.35 37.00 68.62
CA CYS A 452 -10.55 35.91 68.10
C CYS A 452 -10.68 34.67 68.97
N ALA A 453 -10.54 33.49 68.36
CA ALA A 453 -10.69 32.23 69.07
C ALA A 453 -9.61 32.06 70.15
N SER A 454 -9.86 31.17 71.11
CA SER A 454 -8.89 30.87 72.17
C SER A 454 -7.58 30.37 71.58
N GLY A 455 -6.50 31.13 71.74
CA GLY A 455 -5.20 30.83 71.16
C GLY A 455 -4.86 31.66 69.92
N GLU A 456 -5.68 32.64 69.57
CA GLU A 456 -5.43 33.60 68.49
C GLU A 456 -5.23 35.03 69.04
N VAL A 457 -4.54 35.87 68.27
CA VAL A 457 -4.40 37.31 68.50
C VAL A 457 -4.80 38.08 67.24
N CYS A 458 -5.31 39.30 67.40
CA CYS A 458 -5.55 40.16 66.25
C CYS A 458 -4.25 40.79 65.75
N SER A 459 -3.99 40.65 64.45
CA SER A 459 -2.92 41.36 63.77
C SER A 459 -3.36 41.81 62.38
N SER A 460 -3.03 43.04 62.02
CA SER A 460 -3.33 43.61 60.69
C SER A 460 -4.80 43.49 60.27
N GLY A 461 -5.72 43.59 61.22
CA GLY A 461 -7.16 43.54 60.95
C GLY A 461 -7.73 42.14 60.79
N ARG A 462 -7.04 41.07 61.21
CA ARG A 462 -7.56 39.70 61.21
C ARG A 462 -7.07 38.89 62.42
N CYS A 463 -7.74 37.80 62.74
CA CYS A 463 -7.33 36.82 63.75
C CYS A 463 -6.27 35.88 63.18
N ILE A 464 -5.18 35.69 63.93
CA ILE A 464 -4.09 34.76 63.59
C ILE A 464 -3.71 33.92 64.82
N GLU A 465 -3.24 32.70 64.63
CA GLU A 465 -2.81 31.82 65.73
C GLU A 465 -1.62 32.42 66.53
N ASP A 466 -1.72 32.44 67.86
CA ASP A 466 -0.68 32.85 68.84
C ASP A 466 0.10 31.63 69.37
N THR A 467 0.34 30.67 68.47
CA THR A 467 1.19 29.52 68.73
C THR A 467 2.56 29.72 68.11
N CYS A 468 3.61 29.35 68.86
CA CYS A 468 4.96 29.32 68.34
C CYS A 468 5.07 28.18 67.32
N ALA A 469 5.33 28.52 66.07
CA ALA A 469 5.65 27.61 64.99
C ALA A 469 7.12 27.82 64.59
N ASP A 470 7.80 26.71 64.31
CA ASP A 470 9.22 26.68 63.97
C ASP A 470 9.41 25.96 62.63
N SER A 471 10.01 26.62 61.65
CA SER A 471 10.06 26.10 60.28
C SER A 471 11.08 24.98 60.07
N ASP A 472 12.07 24.83 60.94
CA ASP A 472 13.14 23.83 60.83
C ASP A 472 12.97 22.63 61.79
N GLY A 473 11.94 22.68 62.63
CA GLY A 473 11.58 21.63 63.59
C GLY A 473 12.24 21.76 64.96
N GLY A 474 12.75 22.92 65.35
CA GLY A 474 13.26 23.18 66.70
C GLY A 474 14.72 23.61 66.68
N ARG A 475 15.60 22.84 67.33
CA ARG A 475 17.05 23.10 67.28
C ARG A 475 17.65 22.34 66.10
N ASN A 476 17.67 22.94 64.91
CA ASN A 476 18.18 22.36 63.68
C ASN A 476 19.15 23.29 62.93
N TYR A 477 20.37 23.34 63.44
CA TYR A 477 21.44 24.24 63.01
C TYR A 477 21.89 24.15 61.55
N ILE A 478 21.44 23.18 60.74
CA ILE A 478 21.87 23.02 59.34
C ILE A 478 20.75 23.31 58.33
N VAL A 479 19.53 23.57 58.82
CA VAL A 479 18.39 23.96 58.00
C VAL A 479 18.02 25.39 58.40
N PRO A 480 17.95 26.35 57.46
CA PRO A 480 17.56 27.71 57.82
C PRO A 480 16.17 27.74 58.46
N GLY A 481 16.09 28.20 59.70
CA GLY A 481 14.88 28.25 60.51
C GLY A 481 14.28 29.64 60.69
N THR A 482 12.97 29.65 60.91
CA THR A 482 12.17 30.84 61.21
C THR A 482 11.11 30.45 62.23
N THR A 483 11.16 31.11 63.38
CA THR A 483 10.15 30.99 64.42
C THR A 483 9.14 32.12 64.34
N THR A 484 7.86 31.77 64.39
CA THR A 484 6.74 32.72 64.37
C THR A 484 5.82 32.44 65.54
N LYS A 485 5.48 33.46 66.31
CA LYS A 485 4.44 33.41 67.35
C LYS A 485 3.64 34.70 67.32
N GLY A 486 2.36 34.62 66.96
CA GLY A 486 1.53 35.80 66.74
C GLY A 486 2.20 36.74 65.73
N THR A 487 2.54 37.96 66.16
CA THR A 487 3.23 38.96 65.31
C THR A 487 4.75 38.95 65.42
N THR A 488 5.32 38.12 66.28
CA THR A 488 6.77 38.07 66.50
C THR A 488 7.36 37.01 65.59
N THR A 489 8.25 37.43 64.70
CA THR A 489 9.03 36.54 63.84
C THR A 489 10.51 36.73 64.15
N ARG A 490 11.23 35.61 64.35
CA ARG A 490 12.68 35.57 64.49
C ARG A 490 13.22 34.52 63.52
N THR A 491 14.28 34.86 62.82
CA THR A 491 14.95 33.98 61.88
C THR A 491 16.32 33.66 62.41
N ASP A 492 16.81 32.46 62.14
CA ASP A 492 18.19 32.12 62.44
C ASP A 492 19.13 33.10 61.73
N SER A 493 20.24 33.44 62.38
CA SER A 493 21.12 34.49 61.89
C SER A 493 22.56 34.25 62.32
N CYS A 494 23.51 34.46 61.41
CA CYS A 494 24.93 34.38 61.74
C CYS A 494 25.38 35.59 62.58
N ASP A 495 26.29 35.39 63.53
CA ASP A 495 26.82 36.50 64.32
C ASP A 495 27.68 37.41 63.42
N PRO A 496 27.35 38.71 63.31
CA PRO A 496 28.10 39.62 62.44
C PRO A 496 29.54 39.89 62.94
N MET A 497 29.88 39.52 64.18
CA MET A 497 31.22 39.65 64.76
C MET A 497 32.02 38.34 64.78
N ASP A 498 31.37 37.18 64.63
CA ASP A 498 32.01 35.87 64.56
C ASP A 498 31.31 34.97 63.51
N SER A 499 31.97 34.78 62.36
CA SER A 499 31.42 34.04 61.22
C SER A 499 31.20 32.54 61.46
N TYR A 500 31.51 32.05 62.66
CA TYR A 500 31.30 30.67 63.06
C TYR A 500 30.12 30.50 64.03
N ASP A 501 29.58 31.57 64.60
CA ASP A 501 28.47 31.48 65.55
C ASP A 501 27.11 31.71 64.87
N LEU A 502 26.19 30.78 65.08
CA LEU A 502 24.80 30.83 64.63
C LEU A 502 23.89 31.15 65.82
N TYR A 503 23.07 32.21 65.72
CA TYR A 503 21.91 32.39 66.59
C TYR A 503 20.78 31.53 66.05
N GLU A 504 20.52 30.43 66.74
CA GLU A 504 19.41 29.53 66.47
C GLU A 504 18.18 29.99 67.28
N TYR A 505 17.11 30.38 66.60
CA TYR A 505 15.83 30.67 67.23
C TYR A 505 14.92 29.47 67.10
N TYR A 506 14.39 29.00 68.22
CA TYR A 506 13.54 27.81 68.23
C TYR A 506 12.34 27.94 69.15
N CYS A 507 11.28 27.18 68.88
CA CYS A 507 10.13 27.10 69.76
C CYS A 507 10.40 26.18 70.96
N SER A 508 10.38 26.74 72.18
CA SER A 508 10.43 25.98 73.43
C SER A 508 9.11 26.15 74.18
N GLY A 509 8.28 25.09 74.16
CA GLY A 509 6.88 25.24 74.55
C GLY A 509 6.16 26.18 73.57
N ASN A 510 5.45 27.18 74.09
CA ASN A 510 4.77 28.20 73.27
C ASN A 510 5.53 29.53 73.25
N GLU A 511 6.85 29.55 73.42
CA GLU A 511 7.66 30.78 73.37
C GLU A 511 8.84 30.61 72.43
N ILE A 512 9.15 31.68 71.70
CA ILE A 512 10.38 31.78 70.90
C ILE A 512 11.54 31.94 71.87
N GLN A 513 12.49 31.01 71.81
CA GLN A 513 13.76 31.05 72.54
C GLN A 513 14.91 31.10 71.53
N TYR A 514 16.12 31.33 72.01
CA TYR A 514 17.31 31.22 71.16
C TYR A 514 18.50 30.62 71.89
N GLU A 515 19.44 30.07 71.14
CA GLU A 515 20.77 29.68 71.61
C GLU A 515 21.84 30.02 70.59
N ILE A 516 23.10 30.10 71.03
CA ILE A 516 24.24 30.34 70.13
C ILE A 516 24.95 29.01 69.91
N ARG A 517 25.16 28.65 68.64
CA ARG A 517 25.82 27.41 68.24
C ARG A 517 27.04 27.69 67.37
N TYR A 518 28.17 27.10 67.74
CA TYR A 518 29.36 27.10 66.89
C TYR A 518 29.21 26.12 65.72
N CYS A 519 29.37 26.64 64.50
CA CYS A 519 29.39 25.90 63.25
C CYS A 519 30.79 25.33 62.99
N PRO A 520 30.93 24.01 62.69
CA PRO A 520 32.24 23.38 62.48
C PRO A 520 33.07 23.93 61.31
N ASP A 521 32.43 24.53 60.31
CA ASP A 521 33.10 25.12 59.13
C ASP A 521 32.83 26.62 59.04
N GLU A 522 31.60 27.02 58.71
CA GLU A 522 31.18 28.41 58.75
C GLU A 522 29.66 28.51 58.93
N CYS A 523 29.21 29.64 59.48
CA CYS A 523 27.81 30.04 59.42
C CYS A 523 27.57 30.78 58.11
N VAL A 524 26.53 30.38 57.37
CA VAL A 524 26.15 30.94 56.07
C VAL A 524 24.69 31.35 56.08
N GLU A 525 24.34 32.36 55.28
CA GLU A 525 22.95 32.82 55.13
C GLU A 525 22.38 32.40 53.77
N ASN A 526 21.11 32.01 53.76
CA ASN A 526 20.39 31.72 52.51
C ASN A 526 19.99 33.01 51.77
N ALA A 527 19.33 32.88 50.61
CA ALA A 527 18.89 34.02 49.80
C ALA A 527 17.91 34.98 50.51
N SER A 528 17.29 34.53 51.61
CA SER A 528 16.38 35.32 52.45
C SER A 528 17.08 35.91 53.69
N GLY A 529 18.39 35.75 53.82
CA GLY A 529 19.17 36.24 54.96
C GLY A 529 19.03 35.39 56.23
N VAL A 530 18.58 34.14 56.11
CA VAL A 530 18.42 33.22 57.24
C VAL A 530 19.67 32.36 57.38
N GLY A 531 20.30 32.42 58.56
CA GLY A 531 21.55 31.74 58.91
C GLY A 531 21.39 30.23 59.11
N TYR A 532 22.44 29.47 58.83
CA TYR A 532 22.58 28.05 59.15
C TYR A 532 24.06 27.63 59.09
N CYS A 533 24.42 26.54 59.75
CA CYS A 533 25.75 25.94 59.68
C CYS A 533 25.92 25.14 58.38
N ASN A 534 26.98 25.40 57.64
CA ASN A 534 27.30 24.69 56.41
C ASN A 534 27.60 23.19 56.68
N PRO A 535 26.82 22.23 56.15
CA PRO A 535 27.11 20.81 56.26
C PRO A 535 28.21 20.43 55.24
N LEU A 536 29.42 20.18 55.74
CA LEU A 536 30.61 19.77 54.97
C LEU A 536 30.37 18.74 53.84
#